data_AF-A0A372PZZ0-F1
#
_entry.id   AF-A0A372PZZ0-F1
#
_cell.length_a   1.000
_cell.length_b   1.000
_cell.length_c   1.000
_cell.angle_alpha   90.00
_cell.angle_beta   90.00
_cell.angle_gamma   90.00
#
_symmetry.space_group_name_H-M   'P 1'
#
loop_
_entity.id
_entity.type
_entity.pdbx_description
1 polymer ?
#
loop_
_entity_poly.entity_id
_entity_poly.type
_entity_poly.pdbx_seq_one_letter_code
_entity_poly.pdbx_strand_id
1 'polypeptide(L)'
;MVSPNITIDLDKLKREIARLTLNELVPQAQKKKSELEQQINDAKNKVESSFKNIIGLLLETQKKILGENDPPAQAQLTGQVNAYLSVLEGNLSKQELQALLDEKTKLIQLEKQIDELRRTTNQKSAK
;
A
#
# COMPACT_ATOMS: atom_id res chain seq x y z
N MET A 1 32.56 -40.26 -15.94
CA MET A 1 31.78 -39.01 -15.93
C MET A 1 31.27 -38.81 -14.51
N VAL A 2 31.67 -37.75 -13.82
CA VAL A 2 31.19 -37.44 -12.46
C VAL A 2 30.02 -36.49 -12.63
N SER A 3 28.80 -37.01 -12.50
CA SER A 3 27.62 -36.14 -12.38
C SER A 3 27.65 -35.52 -10.99
N PRO A 4 27.72 -34.18 -10.85
CA PRO A 4 27.67 -33.57 -9.54
C PRO A 4 26.30 -33.86 -8.95
N ASN A 5 26.28 -34.57 -7.81
CA ASN A 5 25.06 -34.84 -7.06
C ASN A 5 24.65 -33.55 -6.35
N ILE A 6 24.08 -32.60 -7.10
CA ILE A 6 23.60 -31.33 -6.56
C ILE A 6 22.25 -31.62 -5.91
N THR A 7 22.25 -31.82 -4.60
CA THR A 7 21.01 -31.81 -3.83
C THR A 7 20.53 -30.36 -3.72
N ILE A 8 19.48 -30.01 -4.48
CA ILE A 8 18.88 -28.69 -4.41
C ILE A 8 18.04 -28.61 -3.13
N ASP A 9 18.49 -27.79 -2.18
CA ASP A 9 17.68 -27.39 -1.04
C ASP A 9 16.63 -26.36 -1.52
N LEU A 10 15.42 -26.86 -1.78
CA LEU A 10 14.29 -26.04 -2.22
C LEU A 10 13.89 -24.98 -1.18
N ASP A 11 14.10 -25.23 0.12
CA ASP A 11 13.81 -24.25 1.16
C ASP A 11 14.84 -23.11 1.15
N LYS A 12 16.11 -23.42 0.92
CA LYS A 12 17.15 -22.39 0.71
C LYS A 12 16.87 -21.55 -0.52
N LEU A 13 16.45 -22.17 -1.64
CA LEU A 13 16.09 -21.45 -2.85
C LEU A 13 14.90 -20.51 -2.63
N LYS A 14 13.83 -20.98 -1.97
CA LYS A 14 12.65 -20.15 -1.65
C LYS A 14 13.00 -18.94 -0.79
N ARG A 15 13.87 -19.09 0.21
CA ARG A 15 14.35 -17.98 1.05
C ARG A 15 15.12 -16.95 0.25
N GLU A 16 16.00 -17.40 -0.64
CA GLU A 16 16.81 -16.50 -1.45
C GLU A 16 15.96 -15.72 -2.45
N ILE A 17 14.97 -16.37 -3.08
CA ILE A 17 13.97 -15.69 -3.92
C ILE A 17 13.25 -14.62 -3.10
N ALA A 18 12.72 -14.96 -1.92
CA ALA A 18 12.02 -14.00 -1.07
C ALA A 18 12.91 -12.82 -0.64
N ARG A 19 14.18 -13.07 -0.32
CA ARG A 19 15.17 -12.04 0.03
C ARG A 19 15.42 -11.08 -1.14
N LEU A 20 15.63 -11.62 -2.34
CA LEU A 20 15.84 -10.84 -3.55
C LEU A 20 14.60 -10.00 -3.89
N THR A 21 13.41 -10.59 -3.81
CA THR A 21 12.14 -9.86 -4.00
C THR A 21 11.97 -8.75 -2.97
N LEU A 22 12.30 -8.98 -1.68
CA LEU A 22 12.25 -7.93 -0.67
C LEU A 22 13.21 -6.78 -0.96
N ASN A 23 14.44 -7.08 -1.42
CA ASN A 23 15.43 -6.08 -1.79
C ASN A 23 14.97 -5.19 -2.96
N GLU A 24 14.10 -5.72 -3.82
CA GLU A 24 13.50 -4.97 -4.93
C GLU A 24 12.25 -4.19 -4.50
N LEU A 25 11.34 -4.81 -3.74
CA LEU A 25 10.05 -4.21 -3.37
C LEU A 25 10.17 -3.12 -2.30
N VAL A 26 11.09 -3.26 -1.33
CA VAL A 26 11.22 -2.28 -0.23
C VAL A 26 11.62 -0.88 -0.75
N PRO A 27 12.64 -0.73 -1.60
CA PRO A 27 12.96 0.58 -2.20
C PRO A 27 11.82 1.15 -3.03
N GLN A 28 11.09 0.29 -3.77
CA GLN A 28 9.93 0.73 -4.56
C GLN A 28 8.81 1.28 -3.65
N ALA A 29 8.53 0.62 -2.53
CA ALA A 29 7.54 1.09 -1.55
C ALA A 29 7.94 2.43 -0.94
N GLN A 30 9.22 2.60 -0.58
CA GLN A 30 9.73 3.86 -0.07
C GLN A 30 9.59 4.99 -1.10
N LYS A 31 9.96 4.74 -2.36
CA LYS A 31 9.81 5.71 -3.44
C LYS A 31 8.35 6.13 -3.63
N LYS A 32 7.43 5.15 -3.73
CA LYS A 32 5.99 5.40 -3.86
C LYS A 32 5.42 6.18 -2.68
N LYS A 33 5.89 5.89 -1.46
CA LYS A 33 5.49 6.62 -0.26
C LYS A 33 5.88 8.09 -0.35
N SER A 34 7.12 8.39 -0.75
CA SER A 34 7.56 9.78 -0.93
C SER A 34 6.80 10.51 -2.05
N GLU A 35 6.53 9.83 -3.17
CA GLU A 35 5.72 10.39 -4.26
C GLU A 35 4.29 10.71 -3.79
N LEU A 36 3.68 9.79 -3.03
CA LEU A 36 2.34 10.00 -2.46
C LEU A 36 2.33 11.14 -1.42
N GLU A 37 3.34 11.23 -0.55
CA GLU A 37 3.49 12.34 0.40
C GLU A 37 3.56 13.69 -0.31
N GLN A 38 4.29 13.76 -1.42
CA GLN A 38 4.33 14.97 -2.25
C GLN A 38 2.96 15.31 -2.83
N GLN A 39 2.26 14.33 -3.44
CA GLN A 39 0.91 14.53 -3.98
C GLN A 39 -0.09 14.99 -2.91
N ILE A 40 0.01 14.45 -1.69
CA ILE A 40 -0.82 14.87 -0.55
C ILE A 40 -0.55 16.33 -0.19
N ASN A 41 0.72 16.74 -0.15
CA ASN A 41 1.08 18.11 0.17
C ASN A 41 0.60 19.08 -0.93
N ASP A 42 0.75 18.70 -2.19
CA ASP A 42 0.26 19.49 -3.32
C ASP A 42 -1.26 19.64 -3.28
N ALA A 43 -1.99 18.56 -2.98
CA ALA A 43 -3.44 18.60 -2.80
C ALA A 43 -3.83 19.48 -1.60
N LYS A 44 -3.12 19.38 -0.47
CA LYS A 44 -3.35 20.24 0.71
C LYS A 44 -3.10 21.72 0.42
N ASN A 45 -2.20 22.05 -0.50
CA ASN A 45 -1.93 23.43 -0.88
C ASN A 45 -3.01 24.04 -1.79
N LYS A 46 -3.83 23.20 -2.44
CA LYS A 46 -4.93 23.61 -3.32
C LYS A 46 -6.27 23.78 -2.59
N VAL A 47 -6.37 23.30 -1.36
CA VAL A 47 -7.62 23.37 -0.57
C VAL A 47 -7.49 24.38 0.57
N GLU A 48 -8.63 24.91 1.01
CA GLU A 48 -8.70 25.74 2.21
C GLU A 48 -8.19 24.97 3.45
N SER A 49 -7.69 25.71 4.44
CA SER A 49 -7.12 25.12 5.66
C SER A 49 -8.10 24.20 6.41
N SER A 50 -9.40 24.51 6.34
CA SER A 50 -10.51 23.71 6.87
C SER A 50 -10.59 22.31 6.26
N PHE A 51 -10.19 22.15 4.99
CA PHE A 51 -10.31 20.89 4.24
C PHE A 51 -9.03 20.05 4.21
N LYS A 52 -7.88 20.59 4.65
CA LYS A 52 -6.60 19.84 4.68
C LYS A 52 -6.67 18.55 5.50
N ASN A 53 -7.45 18.55 6.58
CA ASN A 53 -7.66 17.38 7.42
C ASN A 53 -8.53 16.31 6.73
N ILE A 54 -9.45 16.73 5.85
CA ILE A 54 -10.33 15.81 5.10
C ILE A 54 -9.52 14.96 4.14
N ILE A 55 -8.47 15.50 3.51
CA ILE A 55 -7.53 14.71 2.70
C ILE A 55 -6.90 13.60 3.52
N GLY A 56 -6.50 13.88 4.78
CA GLY A 56 -5.99 12.86 5.69
C GLY A 56 -7.03 11.79 6.03
N LEU A 57 -8.25 12.20 6.35
CA LEU A 57 -9.36 11.29 6.64
C LEU A 57 -9.73 10.41 5.45
N LEU A 58 -9.77 10.97 4.24
CA LEU A 58 -10.00 10.24 2.99
C LEU A 58 -9.03 9.06 2.85
N LEU A 59 -7.74 9.33 3.00
CA LEU A 59 -6.68 8.34 2.79
C LEU A 59 -6.63 7.29 3.91
N GLU A 60 -6.93 7.68 5.16
CA GLU A 60 -7.02 6.73 6.26
C GLU A 60 -8.27 5.85 6.17
N THR A 61 -9.41 6.40 5.73
CA THR A 61 -10.61 5.60 5.48
C THR A 61 -10.40 4.63 4.31
N GLN A 62 -9.73 5.05 3.23
CA GLN A 62 -9.33 4.15 2.14
C GLN A 62 -8.46 2.99 2.66
N LYS A 63 -7.54 3.27 3.59
CA LYS A 63 -6.72 2.23 4.22
C LYS A 63 -7.56 1.23 5.02
N LYS A 64 -8.57 1.71 5.76
CA LYS A 64 -9.48 0.84 6.52
C LYS A 64 -10.29 -0.07 5.60
N ILE A 65 -10.79 0.44 4.47
CA ILE A 65 -11.56 -0.37 3.48
C ILE A 65 -10.79 -1.61 3.03
N LEU A 66 -9.47 -1.47 2.80
CA LEU A 66 -8.61 -2.55 2.33
C LEU A 66 -8.27 -3.60 3.41
N GLY A 67 -8.43 -3.24 4.68
CA GLY A 67 -8.25 -4.15 5.82
C GLY A 67 -9.55 -4.71 6.37
N GLU A 68 -10.69 -4.20 5.93
CA GLU A 68 -12.02 -4.60 6.40
C GLU A 68 -12.52 -5.84 5.63
N ASN A 69 -13.01 -6.83 6.37
CA ASN A 69 -13.52 -8.08 5.80
C ASN A 69 -15.05 -8.20 5.97
N ASP A 70 -15.67 -7.37 6.81
CA ASP A 70 -17.12 -7.33 6.98
C ASP A 70 -17.79 -6.47 5.88
N PRO A 71 -18.66 -7.04 5.02
CA PRO A 71 -19.26 -6.29 3.91
C PRO A 71 -20.10 -5.07 4.33
N PRO A 72 -20.94 -5.12 5.39
CA PRO A 72 -21.61 -3.94 5.93
C PRO A 72 -20.65 -2.83 6.36
N ALA A 73 -19.60 -3.15 7.13
CA ALA A 73 -18.59 -2.17 7.54
C ALA A 73 -17.86 -1.56 6.32
N GLN A 74 -17.53 -2.38 5.31
CA GLN A 74 -16.91 -1.91 4.08
C GLN A 74 -17.81 -0.95 3.29
N ALA A 75 -19.11 -1.25 3.21
CA ALA A 75 -20.08 -0.36 2.58
C ALA A 75 -20.19 0.98 3.31
N GLN A 76 -20.17 0.97 4.66
CA GLN A 76 -20.16 2.19 5.46
C GLN A 76 -18.91 3.03 5.23
N LEU A 77 -17.73 2.42 5.20
CA LEU A 77 -16.47 3.11 4.92
C LEU A 77 -16.43 3.68 3.49
N THR A 78 -16.98 2.95 2.52
CA THR A 78 -17.13 3.42 1.14
C THR A 78 -18.03 4.65 1.07
N GLY A 79 -19.14 4.66 1.82
CA GLY A 79 -20.00 5.83 1.99
C GLY A 79 -19.24 7.04 2.56
N GLN A 80 -18.37 6.82 3.55
CA GLN A 80 -17.52 7.89 4.12
C GLN A 80 -16.52 8.43 3.09
N VAL A 81 -15.86 7.56 2.31
CA VAL A 81 -14.96 7.98 1.21
C VAL A 81 -15.72 8.86 0.22
N ASN A 82 -16.91 8.45 -0.21
CA ASN A 82 -17.73 9.21 -1.15
C ASN A 82 -18.15 10.59 -0.59
N ALA A 83 -18.42 10.67 0.72
CA ALA A 83 -18.71 11.95 1.38
C ALA A 83 -17.49 12.88 1.37
N TYR A 84 -16.31 12.36 1.69
CA TYR A 84 -15.07 13.15 1.64
C TYR A 84 -14.70 13.58 0.22
N LEU A 85 -14.88 12.71 -0.77
CA LEU A 85 -14.69 13.05 -2.18
C LEU A 85 -15.61 14.21 -2.58
N SER A 86 -16.91 14.12 -2.28
CA SER A 86 -17.88 15.17 -2.58
C SER A 86 -17.49 16.54 -1.99
N VAL A 87 -16.92 16.56 -0.78
CA VAL A 87 -16.47 17.81 -0.14
C VAL A 87 -15.21 18.36 -0.83
N LEU A 88 -14.28 17.48 -1.23
CA LEU A 88 -13.03 17.89 -1.85
C LEU A 88 -13.16 18.25 -3.33
N GLU A 89 -14.20 17.75 -4.03
CA GLU A 89 -14.50 18.07 -5.43
C GLU A 89 -14.74 19.56 -5.70
N GLY A 90 -14.99 20.37 -4.67
CA GLY A 90 -15.06 21.83 -4.79
C GLY A 90 -13.71 22.52 -5.03
N ASN A 91 -12.59 21.84 -4.77
CA ASN A 91 -11.23 22.41 -4.88
C ASN A 91 -10.27 21.53 -5.68
N LEU A 92 -10.48 20.20 -5.66
CA LEU A 92 -9.65 19.22 -6.35
C LEU A 92 -10.47 18.56 -7.45
N SER A 93 -9.86 18.32 -8.61
CA SER A 93 -10.52 17.59 -9.67
C SER A 93 -10.74 16.12 -9.27
N LYS A 94 -11.78 15.51 -9.85
CA LYS A 94 -12.04 14.06 -9.71
C LYS A 94 -10.82 13.21 -10.09
N GLN A 95 -10.08 13.63 -11.10
CA GLN A 95 -8.88 12.94 -11.55
C GLN A 95 -7.76 12.98 -10.49
N GLU A 96 -7.54 14.15 -9.85
CA GLU A 96 -6.55 14.27 -8.77
C GLU A 96 -6.93 13.42 -7.56
N LEU A 97 -8.21 13.43 -7.19
CA LEU A 97 -8.72 12.64 -6.07
C LEU A 97 -8.61 11.13 -6.35
N GLN A 98 -8.96 10.70 -7.55
CA GLN A 98 -8.82 9.30 -7.95
C GLN A 98 -7.35 8.88 -7.97
N ALA A 99 -6.45 9.71 -8.51
CA ALA A 99 -5.02 9.43 -8.54
C ALA A 99 -4.44 9.24 -7.11
N LEU A 100 -4.86 10.09 -6.15
CA LEU A 100 -4.47 9.94 -4.74
C LEU A 100 -4.96 8.62 -4.13
N LEU A 101 -6.22 8.24 -4.39
CA LEU A 101 -6.78 6.98 -3.89
C LEU A 101 -6.11 5.76 -4.53
N ASP A 102 -5.82 5.83 -5.83
CA ASP A 102 -5.16 4.75 -6.57
C ASP A 102 -3.73 4.53 -6.07
N GLU A 103 -2.93 5.60 -5.92
CA GLU A 103 -1.56 5.46 -5.41
C GLU A 103 -1.55 5.01 -3.94
N LYS A 104 -2.47 5.50 -3.10
CA LYS A 104 -2.63 4.99 -1.73
C LYS A 104 -2.95 3.49 -1.72
N THR A 105 -3.84 3.05 -2.61
CA THR A 105 -4.22 1.63 -2.72
C THR A 105 -3.03 0.77 -3.17
N LYS A 106 -2.30 1.20 -4.20
CA LYS A 106 -1.09 0.50 -4.67
C LYS A 106 -0.03 0.41 -3.57
N LEU A 107 0.19 1.49 -2.81
CA LEU A 107 1.15 1.49 -1.72
C LEU A 107 0.77 0.48 -0.63
N ILE A 108 -0.51 0.46 -0.21
CA ILE A 108 -0.99 -0.48 0.81
C ILE A 108 -0.83 -1.94 0.35
N GLN A 109 -1.14 -2.24 -0.91
CA GLN A 109 -0.95 -3.58 -1.47
C GLN A 109 0.52 -3.99 -1.47
N LEU A 110 1.41 -3.07 -1.83
CA LEU A 110 2.86 -3.31 -1.83
C LEU A 110 3.40 -3.53 -0.41
N GLU A 111 2.96 -2.72 0.55
CA GLU A 111 3.30 -2.89 1.98
C GLU A 111 2.84 -4.26 2.50
N LYS A 112 1.62 -4.70 2.12
CA LYS A 112 1.10 -6.02 2.47
C LYS A 112 1.95 -7.16 1.88
N GLN A 113 2.34 -7.06 0.61
CA GLN A 113 3.22 -8.05 -0.03
C GLN A 113 4.59 -8.14 0.66
N ILE A 114 5.17 -6.99 1.04
CA ILE A 114 6.42 -6.94 1.79
C ILE A 114 6.27 -7.63 3.14
N ASP A 115 5.19 -7.36 3.87
CA ASP A 115 4.94 -7.97 5.18
C ASP A 115 4.74 -9.49 5.08
N GLU A 116 4.04 -9.98 4.05
CA GLU A 116 3.88 -11.42 3.77
C GLU A 116 5.21 -12.10 3.43
N LEU A 117 6.05 -11.48 2.61
CA LEU A 117 7.38 -11.98 2.27
C LEU A 117 8.30 -12.02 3.50
N ARG A 118 8.27 -10.99 4.35
CA ARG A 118 9.02 -10.95 5.61
C ARG A 118 8.63 -12.08 6.57
N ARG A 119 7.35 -12.42 6.65
CA ARG A 119 6.88 -13.56 7.46
C ARG A 119 7.44 -14.87 6.92
N THR A 120 7.48 -15.03 5.59
CA THR A 120 8.01 -16.23 4.93
C THR A 120 9.52 -16.40 5.15
N THR A 121 10.28 -15.30 5.20
CA THR A 121 11.71 -15.35 5.53
C THR A 121 11.98 -15.61 7.02
N ASN A 122 11.10 -15.16 7.92
CA ASN A 122 11.31 -15.25 9.37
C ASN A 122 10.75 -16.54 10.02
N GLN A 123 9.71 -17.16 9.45
CA GLN A 123 9.02 -18.31 10.06
C GLN A 123 9.78 -19.64 10.06
N LYS A 124 10.92 -19.78 9.38
CA LYS A 124 11.68 -21.05 9.31
C LYS A 124 13.08 -21.01 9.94
N SER A 125 13.47 -19.93 10.60
CA SER A 125 14.73 -19.85 11.36
C SER A 125 14.68 -20.56 12.72
N ALA A 126 13.52 -21.12 13.09
CA ALA A 126 13.32 -21.89 14.31
C ALA A 126 12.96 -23.35 13.98
N LYS A 127 13.96 -24.17 13.67
CA LYS A 127 13.94 -25.63 13.81
C LYS A 127 15.37 -26.16 13.86
#